data_AF-A0A7V1GD62-F1
#
_entry.id   AF-A0A7V1GD62-F1
#
_cell.length_a   1.000
_cell.length_b   1.000
_cell.length_c   1.000
_cell.angle_alpha   90.00
_cell.angle_beta   90.00
_cell.angle_gamma   90.00
#
_symmetry.space_group_name_H-M   'P 1'
#
loop_
_entity.id
_entity.type
_entity.pdbx_description
1 polymer ?
#
loop_
_entity_poly.entity_id
_entity_poly.type
_entity_poly.pdbx_seq_one_letter_code
_entity_poly.pdbx_strand_id
1 'polypeptide(L)' 'MTSLKIYLMIAAGGASGACLRFFISETMLKLLGRGFPFGTLAVNILGSLLMGILYGLI' A
#
# COMPACT_ATOMS: atom_id res chain seq x y z
N MET A 1 -20.12 3.45 15.93
CA MET A 1 -19.93 2.56 14.77
C MET A 1 -20.08 1.12 15.23
N THR A 2 -20.94 0.31 14.59
CA THR A 2 -21.03 -1.13 14.89
C THR A 2 -19.69 -1.81 14.56
N SER A 3 -19.18 -2.71 15.41
CA SER A 3 -17.87 -3.36 15.23
C SER A 3 -17.70 -4.03 13.85
N LEU A 4 -18.79 -4.58 13.30
CA LEU A 4 -18.81 -5.13 11.94
C LEU A 4 -18.41 -4.12 10.87
N LYS A 5 -18.88 -2.86 10.97
CA LYS A 5 -18.55 -1.80 9.99
C LYS A 5 -17.06 -1.46 10.03
N ILE A 6 -16.44 -1.47 11.20
CA ILE A 6 -15.00 -1.20 11.37
C ILE A 6 -14.19 -2.30 10.68
N TYR A 7 -14.51 -3.57 10.94
CA TYR A 7 -13.81 -4.68 10.30
C TYR A 7 -13.95 -4.69 8.78
N LEU A 8 -15.12 -4.34 8.25
CA LEU A 8 -15.31 -4.22 6.80
C LEU A 8 -14.45 -3.12 6.19
N MET A 9 -14.32 -1.96 6.85
CA MET A 9 -13.44 -0.88 6.37
C MET A 9 -11.95 -1.27 6.42
N ILE A 10 -11.52 -1.95 7.49
CA ILE A 10 -10.15 -2.48 7.61
C ILE A 10 -9.88 -3.49 6.49
N ALA A 11 -10.82 -4.42 6.27
CA ALA A 11 -10.70 -5.44 5.23
C ALA A 11 -10.64 -4.82 3.82
N ALA A 12 -11.48 -3.84 3.54
CA ALA A 12 -11.49 -3.13 2.26
C ALA A 12 -10.16 -2.40 2.02
N GLY A 13 -9.69 -1.60 2.99
CA GLY A 13 -8.41 -0.90 2.88
C GLY A 13 -7.22 -1.85 2.77
N GLY A 14 -7.20 -2.92 3.58
CA GLY A 14 -6.15 -3.94 3.56
C GLY A 14 -6.09 -4.71 2.24
N ALA A 15 -7.24 -5.14 1.71
CA ALA A 15 -7.31 -5.84 0.44
C ALA A 15 -6.84 -4.95 -0.74
N SER A 16 -7.32 -3.70 -0.81
CA SER A 16 -6.86 -2.75 -1.83
C SER A 16 -5.37 -2.48 -1.72
N GLY A 17 -4.83 -2.28 -0.51
CA GLY A 17 -3.40 -2.06 -0.28
C GLY A 17 -2.54 -3.26 -0.68
N ALA A 18 -2.98 -4.48 -0.38
CA ALA A 18 -2.29 -5.71 -0.78
C ALA A 18 -2.24 -5.87 -2.31
N CYS A 19 -3.35 -5.61 -3.01
CA CYS A 19 -3.41 -5.65 -4.47
C CYS A 19 -2.48 -4.61 -5.11
N LEU A 20 -2.47 -3.37 -4.61
CA LEU A 20 -1.56 -2.32 -5.08
C LEU A 20 -0.09 -2.70 -4.87
N ARG A 21 0.24 -3.24 -3.69
CA ARG A 21 1.61 -3.70 -3.40
C ARG A 21 2.07 -4.75 -4.40
N PHE A 22 1.23 -5.73 -4.70
CA PHE A 22 1.54 -6.76 -5.68
C PHE A 22 1.74 -6.17 -7.07
N PHE A 23 0.82 -5.31 -7.52
CA PHE A 23 0.91 -4.66 -8.83
C PHE A 23 2.18 -3.82 -9.00
N ILE A 24 2.52 -2.99 -8.01
CA ILE A 24 3.73 -2.17 -8.04
C ILE A 24 4.99 -3.05 -8.01
N SER A 25 4.97 -4.12 -7.22
CA SER A 25 6.12 -5.03 -7.15
C SER A 25 6.40 -5.71 -8.49
N GLU A 26 5.37 -6.22 -9.15
CA GLU A 26 5.48 -6.81 -10.50
C GLU A 26 5.91 -5.79 -11.55
N THR A 27 5.36 -4.57 -11.49
CA THR A 27 5.70 -3.49 -12.44
C THR A 27 7.16 -3.06 -12.30
N MET A 28 7.63 -2.88 -11.07
CA MET A 28 9.02 -2.50 -10.79
C MET A 28 10.00 -3.63 -11.14
N LEU A 29 9.60 -4.88 -10.93
CA LEU A 29 10.39 -6.03 -11.35
C LEU A 29 10.59 -6.05 -12.88
N LYS A 30 9.55 -5.73 -13.66
CA LYS A 30 9.62 -5.64 -15.12
C LYS A 30 10.45 -4.45 -15.60
N LEU A 31 10.38 -3.32 -14.90
CA LEU A 31 11.01 -2.06 -15.33
C LEU A 31 12.49 -1.97 -14.94
N LEU A 32 12.84 -2.41 -13.73
CA LEU A 32 14.16 -2.21 -13.13
C LEU A 32 14.92 -3.53 -12.90
N GLY A 33 14.29 -4.67 -13.16
CA GLY A 33 14.88 -5.99 -13.00
C GLY A 33 15.02 -6.45 -11.54
N ARG A 34 15.82 -7.50 -11.33
CA ARG A 34 15.99 -8.18 -10.03
C ARG A 34 17.18 -7.71 -9.18
N GLY A 35 17.90 -6.68 -9.61
CA GLY A 35 19.11 -6.22 -8.91
C GLY A 35 18.84 -5.62 -7.53
N PHE A 36 17.65 -5.04 -7.32
CA PHE A 36 17.28 -4.41 -6.06
C PHE A 36 15.74 -4.44 -5.88
N PRO A 37 15.21 -4.57 -4.63
CA PRO A 37 13.77 -4.65 -4.38
C PRO A 37 13.06 -3.28 -4.48
N PHE A 38 13.09 -2.68 -5.67
CA PHE A 38 12.48 -1.38 -5.98
C PHE A 38 10.98 -1.38 -5.73
N GLY A 39 10.29 -2.49 -5.99
CA GLY A 39 8.87 -2.65 -5.69
C GLY A 39 8.55 -2.44 -4.21
N THR A 40 9.28 -3.14 -3.34
CA THR A 40 9.11 -3.01 -1.88
C THR A 40 9.46 -1.61 -1.40
N LEU A 41 10.52 -1.00 -1.93
CA LEU A 41 10.91 0.36 -1.58
C LEU A 41 9.81 1.38 -1.96
N ALA A 42 9.33 1.32 -3.21
CA ALA A 42 8.32 2.24 -3.72
C ALA A 42 7.01 2.17 -2.92
N VAL A 43 6.54 0.96 -2.61
CA VAL A 43 5.30 0.77 -1.83
C VAL A 43 5.43 1.35 -0.42
N ASN A 44 6.60 1.19 0.23
CA ASN A 44 6.82 1.76 1.56
C ASN A 44 6.86 3.29 1.53
N ILE A 45 7.59 3.88 0.59
CA ILE A 45 7.67 5.35 0.46
C ILE A 45 6.28 5.95 0.21
N LEU A 46 5.53 5.39 -0.75
CA LEU A 46 4.17 5.85 -1.05
C LEU A 46 3.21 5.65 0.13
N GLY A 47 3.29 4.49 0.79
CA GLY A 47 2.45 4.18 1.94
C GLY A 47 2.72 5.11 3.13
N SER A 48 3.98 5.35 3.46
CA SER A 48 4.38 6.28 4.53
C SER A 48 4.01 7.72 4.22
N LEU A 49 4.17 8.17 2.96
CA LEU A 49 3.72 9.50 2.53
C LEU A 49 2.21 9.65 2.69
N LEU A 50 1.44 8.66 2.22
CA LEU A 50 -0.02 8.68 2.32
C LEU A 50 -0.49 8.68 3.78
N MET A 51 0.15 7.87 4.64
CA MET A 51 -0.10 7.91 6.08
C MET A 51 0.23 9.28 6.70
N GLY A 52 1.35 9.90 6.31
CA GLY A 52 1.72 11.24 6.76
C GLY A 52 0.70 12.32 6.36
N ILE A 53 0.21 12.28 5.12
CA ILE A 53 -0.83 13.20 4.64
C ILE A 53 -2.14 12.98 5.40
N LEU A 54 -2.57 11.73 5.55
CA LEU A 54 -3.79 11.40 6.28
C LEU A 54 -3.70 11.86 7.74
N TYR A 55 -2.57 11.62 8.40
CA TYR A 55 -2.35 12.06 9.78
C TYR A 55 -2.32 13.59 9.90
N GLY A 56 -1.68 14.29 8.97
CA GLY A 56 -1.65 15.75 8.97
C GLY A 56 -2.96 16.44 8.60
N LEU A 57 -3.93 15.69 8.04
CA LEU A 57 -5.27 16.19 7.71
C LEU A 57 -6.27 16.01 8.87
N ILE A 58 -5.95 15.15 9.84
CA ILE A 58 -6.73 14.92 11.07
C ILE A 58 -6.40 16.00 12.09
#